data_AF-A0A6C0BRX6-F1
#
_entry.id   AF-A0A6C0BRX6-F1
#
_cell.length_a   1.000
_cell.length_b   1.000
_cell.length_c   1.000
_cell.angle_alpha   90.00
_cell.angle_beta   90.00
_cell.angle_gamma   90.00
#
_symmetry.space_group_name_H-M   'P 1'
#
loop_
_entity.id
_entity.type
_entity.pdbx_description
1 polymer ?
#
loop_
_entity_poly.entity_id
_entity_poly.type
_entity_poly.pdbx_seq_one_letter_code
_entity_poly.pdbx_strand_id
1 'polypeptide(L)'
;MNIKGGKVIDSGGYGCLFVPPLKCKSKNTNTKNIISKLMTQKNAEREHNNNKKIHKLVSKIPNWKHYFIFSIQYCTPKKLTKKDLKQFNKKCKTLSKKHYSKQTINKRIDNLKILQFPYGGKTLESFIYQDITYDYDIFSNLNLNLINFLKHGIVPMNNINVYHLDIKDTNVLIGDEQKLKLIDWGLSAVINKDLPYHIYNKSVQFNYPFTSILLNTMFLKNLVEYMNMNGNDVSNLTLFIQKYFDDNISPFYGEGHFEYLEEIFSKFTGNKNPRDVVFSFCANSIIQHMKNGVFDHRTYFEKTFIKNVDIWGFLSIYMSFLLVNIKNINKIKKIHQNIEKILFKYLFNNYKIIDINNLYVDLQKIL
;
A
#
# COMPACT_ATOMS: atom_id res chain seq x y z
N MET A 1 31.64 20.00 5.08
CA MET A 1 32.07 18.70 5.65
C MET A 1 31.48 17.55 4.84
N ASN A 2 32.32 16.72 4.21
CA ASN A 2 31.92 15.53 3.45
C ASN A 2 31.50 14.39 4.40
N ILE A 3 30.21 14.24 4.67
CA ILE A 3 29.70 13.12 5.46
C ILE A 3 29.78 11.84 4.60
N LYS A 4 30.87 11.08 4.76
CA LYS A 4 31.13 9.81 4.05
C LYS A 4 30.37 8.66 4.73
N GLY A 5 29.34 8.09 4.08
CA GLY A 5 28.62 6.90 4.55
C GLY A 5 27.68 7.14 5.74
N GLY A 6 26.55 6.42 5.78
CA GLY A 6 25.41 6.73 6.61
C GLY A 6 24.88 5.63 7.51
N LYS A 7 24.13 6.05 8.52
CA LYS A 7 23.54 5.20 9.55
C LYS A 7 22.29 4.52 8.97
N VAL A 8 22.02 3.28 9.38
CA VAL A 8 20.72 2.66 9.13
C VAL A 8 19.63 3.51 9.80
N ILE A 9 18.70 4.00 9.00
CA ILE A 9 17.55 4.74 9.52
C ILE A 9 16.38 3.79 9.77
N ASP A 10 16.16 2.84 8.86
CA ASP A 10 14.98 1.97 8.85
C ASP A 10 15.17 0.65 8.07
N SER A 11 14.26 -0.31 8.29
CA SER A 11 14.15 -1.58 7.55
C SER A 11 12.89 -1.55 6.70
N GLY A 12 13.04 -1.44 5.37
CA GLY A 12 11.93 -1.69 4.46
C GLY A 12 11.63 -3.19 4.31
N GLY A 13 10.56 -3.53 3.57
CA GLY A 13 10.14 -4.93 3.38
C GLY A 13 11.20 -5.85 2.77
N TYR A 14 12.07 -5.32 1.90
CA TYR A 14 13.06 -6.11 1.15
C TYR A 14 14.53 -5.69 1.35
N GLY A 15 14.78 -4.64 2.14
CA GLY A 15 16.12 -4.07 2.32
C GLY A 15 16.16 -3.03 3.43
N CYS A 16 17.32 -2.40 3.60
CA CYS A 16 17.54 -1.44 4.68
C CYS A 16 17.97 -0.08 4.13
N LEU A 17 17.41 0.97 4.73
CA LEU A 17 17.59 2.34 4.30
C LEU A 17 18.73 3.00 5.08
N PHE A 18 19.62 3.68 4.36
CA PHE A 18 20.79 4.36 4.90
C PHE A 18 20.81 5.82 4.51
N VAL A 19 21.10 6.66 5.50
CA VAL A 19 21.28 8.11 5.34
C VAL A 19 22.51 8.58 6.13
N PRO A 20 23.46 9.30 5.50
CA PRO A 20 23.65 9.50 4.05
C PRO A 20 23.81 8.19 3.24
N PRO A 21 23.81 8.24 1.88
CA PRO A 21 23.80 7.03 1.09
C PRO A 21 25.12 6.26 1.18
N LEU A 22 25.02 4.93 1.08
CA LEU A 22 26.17 4.03 0.99
C LEU A 22 26.94 4.23 -0.30
N LYS A 23 28.25 3.94 -0.26
CA LYS A 23 29.16 4.11 -1.39
C LYS A 23 29.07 2.94 -2.37
N CYS A 24 29.02 3.26 -3.66
CA CYS A 24 29.18 2.31 -4.75
C CYS A 24 30.67 2.05 -5.06
N LYS A 25 31.03 0.86 -5.53
CA LYS A 25 32.40 0.57 -6.02
C LYS A 25 32.79 1.48 -7.19
N SER A 26 31.85 1.74 -8.11
CA SER A 26 32.11 2.35 -9.42
C SER A 26 31.95 3.88 -9.52
N LYS A 27 31.50 4.60 -8.48
CA LYS A 27 31.27 6.07 -8.56
C LYS A 27 31.45 6.80 -7.23
N ASN A 28 31.92 8.05 -7.30
CA ASN A 28 31.66 9.07 -6.28
C ASN A 28 30.27 9.64 -6.54
N THR A 29 29.27 9.16 -5.80
CA THR A 29 27.91 9.66 -5.91
C THR A 29 27.79 10.98 -5.17
N ASN A 30 27.23 12.01 -5.80
CA ASN A 30 26.75 13.20 -5.10
C ASN A 30 25.87 12.74 -3.93
N THR A 31 26.15 13.16 -2.70
CA THR A 31 25.51 12.60 -1.50
C THR A 31 24.34 13.42 -0.98
N LYS A 32 24.09 14.61 -1.56
CA LYS A 32 23.04 15.51 -1.10
C LYS A 32 21.67 15.02 -1.57
N ASN A 33 20.71 14.95 -0.65
CA ASN A 33 19.31 14.56 -0.91
C ASN A 33 19.15 13.20 -1.62
N ILE A 34 20.02 12.25 -1.31
CA ILE A 34 19.94 10.87 -1.80
C ILE A 34 19.95 9.92 -0.62
N ILE A 35 19.17 8.85 -0.71
CA ILE A 35 19.19 7.74 0.23
C ILE A 35 19.57 6.46 -0.50
N SER A 36 20.08 5.48 0.23
CA SER A 36 20.38 4.17 -0.34
C SER A 36 19.63 3.06 0.37
N LYS A 37 19.01 2.17 -0.41
CA LYS A 37 18.39 0.93 0.04
C LYS A 37 19.34 -0.22 -0.29
N LEU A 38 19.89 -0.85 0.74
CA LEU A 38 20.75 -2.04 0.61
C LEU A 38 19.87 -3.29 0.68
N MET A 39 20.01 -4.20 -0.28
CA MET A 39 19.24 -5.44 -0.32
C MET A 39 20.00 -6.56 -1.03
N THR A 40 19.47 -7.78 -0.96
CA THR A 40 20.01 -8.92 -1.72
C THR A 40 19.94 -8.66 -3.22
N GLN A 41 20.93 -9.13 -3.97
CA GLN A 41 21.02 -8.93 -5.43
C GLN A 41 19.71 -9.24 -6.16
N LYS A 42 19.11 -10.41 -5.93
CA LYS A 42 17.81 -10.82 -6.52
C LYS A 42 16.70 -9.78 -6.31
N ASN A 43 16.59 -9.24 -5.10
CA ASN A 43 15.56 -8.24 -4.77
C ASN A 43 15.87 -6.91 -5.45
N ALA A 44 17.13 -6.47 -5.46
CA ALA A 44 17.53 -5.21 -6.09
C ALA A 44 17.31 -5.24 -7.60
N GLU A 45 17.64 -6.35 -8.25
CA GLU A 45 17.42 -6.52 -9.69
C GLU A 45 15.94 -6.49 -10.03
N ARG A 46 15.11 -7.24 -9.29
CA ARG A 46 13.65 -7.21 -9.46
C ARG A 46 13.10 -5.79 -9.29
N GLU A 47 13.43 -5.12 -8.18
CA GLU A 47 12.94 -3.78 -7.89
C GLU A 47 13.45 -2.75 -8.91
N HIS A 48 14.72 -2.82 -9.32
CA HIS A 48 15.28 -1.91 -10.33
C HIS A 48 14.64 -2.08 -11.70
N ASN A 49 14.46 -3.32 -12.15
CA ASN A 49 13.86 -3.63 -13.44
C ASN A 49 12.39 -3.19 -13.47
N ASN A 50 11.66 -3.40 -12.37
CA ASN A 50 10.28 -2.92 -12.28
C ASN A 50 10.23 -1.38 -12.28
N ASN A 51 11.07 -0.72 -11.47
CA ASN A 51 11.19 0.74 -11.47
C ASN A 51 11.45 1.29 -12.88
N LYS A 52 12.39 0.70 -13.64
CA LYS A 52 12.66 1.12 -15.03
C LYS A 52 11.44 0.99 -15.93
N LYS A 53 10.74 -0.15 -15.87
CA LYS A 53 9.54 -0.42 -16.67
C LYS A 53 8.44 0.59 -16.39
N ILE A 54 8.11 0.79 -15.11
CA ILE A 54 7.03 1.69 -14.69
C ILE A 54 7.41 3.15 -14.95
N HIS A 55 8.64 3.56 -14.60
CA HIS A 55 9.14 4.92 -14.84
C HIS A 55 9.01 5.34 -16.32
N LYS A 56 9.30 4.44 -17.26
CA LYS A 56 9.15 4.71 -18.71
C LYS A 56 7.70 5.07 -19.09
N LEU A 57 6.71 4.53 -18.40
CA LEU A 57 5.30 4.80 -18.66
C LEU A 57 4.83 6.05 -17.92
N VAL A 58 5.07 6.14 -16.61
CA VAL A 58 4.58 7.25 -15.80
C VAL A 58 5.31 8.56 -16.08
N SER A 59 6.51 8.51 -16.65
CA SER A 59 7.24 9.73 -17.05
C SER A 59 6.55 10.55 -18.15
N LYS A 60 5.53 9.97 -18.79
CA LYS A 60 4.65 10.64 -19.75
C LYS A 60 3.53 11.46 -19.07
N ILE A 61 3.28 11.24 -17.78
CA ILE A 61 2.28 12.00 -17.02
C ILE A 61 2.85 13.40 -16.75
N PRO A 62 2.08 14.48 -16.97
CA PRO A 62 2.51 15.83 -16.65
C PRO A 62 2.98 15.95 -15.20
N ASN A 63 4.14 16.58 -14.98
CA ASN A 63 4.70 16.81 -13.65
C ASN A 63 4.91 15.55 -12.80
N TRP A 64 5.09 14.36 -13.40
CA TRP A 64 5.22 13.08 -12.69
C TRP A 64 6.24 13.09 -11.53
N LYS A 65 7.33 13.87 -11.63
CA LYS A 65 8.36 14.02 -10.58
C LYS A 65 7.82 14.61 -9.27
N HIS A 66 6.68 15.29 -9.33
CA HIS A 66 5.97 15.79 -8.14
C HIS A 66 5.30 14.66 -7.36
N TYR A 67 4.94 13.55 -8.03
CA TYR A 67 4.09 12.51 -7.47
C TYR A 67 4.80 11.16 -7.28
N PHE A 68 5.93 10.92 -7.95
CA PHE A 68 6.56 9.58 -7.96
C PHE A 68 8.07 9.64 -7.73
N ILE A 69 8.58 8.69 -6.95
CA ILE A 69 10.01 8.48 -6.73
C ILE A 69 10.42 7.11 -7.28
N PHE A 70 11.49 7.10 -8.09
CA PHE A 70 12.09 5.91 -8.67
C PHE A 70 13.58 5.81 -8.34
N SER A 71 14.14 4.60 -8.45
CA SER A 71 15.57 4.40 -8.27
C SER A 71 16.36 5.12 -9.36
N ILE A 72 17.32 5.96 -8.98
CA ILE A 72 18.21 6.69 -9.90
C ILE A 72 19.52 5.96 -10.17
N GLN A 73 19.90 5.02 -9.31
CA GLN A 73 21.12 4.24 -9.47
C GLN A 73 20.99 2.83 -8.90
N TYR A 74 21.59 1.86 -9.59
CA TYR A 74 21.80 0.47 -9.15
C TYR A 74 23.31 0.20 -9.15
N CYS A 75 23.87 -0.30 -8.06
CA CYS A 75 25.32 -0.52 -7.98
C CYS A 75 25.74 -1.60 -6.98
N THR A 76 26.99 -2.06 -7.11
CA THR A 76 27.64 -2.91 -6.10
C THR A 76 28.18 -2.04 -4.95
N PRO A 77 27.85 -2.36 -3.68
CA PRO A 77 28.34 -1.64 -2.51
C PRO A 77 29.86 -1.79 -2.33
N LYS A 78 30.51 -0.73 -1.82
CA LYS A 78 31.79 -0.87 -1.10
C LYS A 78 31.55 -1.52 0.27
N LYS A 79 32.61 -2.04 0.90
CA LYS A 79 32.54 -2.51 2.30
C LYS A 79 31.96 -1.41 3.19
N LEU A 80 30.98 -1.76 4.02
CA LEU A 80 30.36 -0.88 5.00
C LEU A 80 31.37 -0.56 6.11
N THR A 81 31.45 0.70 6.48
CA THR A 81 32.31 1.19 7.55
C THR A 81 31.71 0.88 8.93
N LYS A 82 32.51 1.01 10.00
CA LYS A 82 32.01 0.90 11.39
C LYS A 82 30.84 1.86 11.67
N LYS A 83 30.86 3.05 11.05
CA LYS A 83 29.79 4.05 11.16
C LYS A 83 28.49 3.57 10.50
N ASP A 84 28.59 2.99 9.30
CA ASP A 84 27.42 2.47 8.59
C ASP A 84 26.73 1.34 9.37
N LEU A 85 27.53 0.55 10.09
CA LEU A 85 27.06 -0.60 10.85
C LEU A 85 26.49 -0.26 12.24
N LYS A 86 26.46 1.02 12.62
CA LYS A 86 25.89 1.45 13.91
C LYS A 86 24.40 1.10 13.97
N GLN A 87 24.03 0.26 14.95
CA GLN A 87 22.68 -0.28 15.14
C GLN A 87 22.16 -1.16 13.99
N PHE A 88 23.03 -1.63 13.09
CA PHE A 88 22.63 -2.41 11.90
C PHE A 88 21.71 -3.57 12.27
N ASN A 89 22.13 -4.48 13.15
CA ASN A 89 21.31 -5.63 13.53
C ASN A 89 19.95 -5.26 14.13
N LYS A 90 19.88 -4.17 14.92
CA LYS A 90 18.65 -3.70 15.57
C LYS A 90 17.67 -3.09 14.56
N LYS A 91 18.19 -2.27 13.64
CA LYS A 91 17.39 -1.47 12.71
C LYS A 91 17.18 -2.08 11.34
N CYS A 92 18.01 -3.04 10.93
CA CYS A 92 17.96 -3.70 9.62
C CYS A 92 17.47 -5.15 9.78
N LYS A 93 16.24 -5.31 10.27
CA LYS A 93 15.68 -6.63 10.60
C LYS A 93 15.60 -7.53 9.36
N THR A 94 15.26 -6.97 8.19
CA THR A 94 15.08 -7.72 6.94
C THR A 94 16.35 -8.45 6.50
N LEU A 95 17.52 -7.80 6.55
CA LEU A 95 18.79 -8.47 6.23
C LEU A 95 19.31 -9.31 7.39
N SER A 96 19.05 -8.93 8.64
CA SER A 96 19.37 -9.75 9.82
C SER A 96 18.70 -11.12 9.76
N LYS A 97 17.43 -11.20 9.35
CA LYS A 97 16.70 -12.46 9.11
C LYS A 97 17.34 -13.33 8.02
N LYS A 98 18.13 -12.74 7.11
CA LYS A 98 18.90 -13.45 6.07
C LYS A 98 20.36 -13.71 6.48
N HIS A 99 20.64 -13.68 7.78
CA HIS A 99 21.96 -13.90 8.37
C HIS A 99 23.05 -12.89 7.95
N TYR A 100 22.65 -11.66 7.62
CA TYR A 100 23.58 -10.53 7.53
C TYR A 100 23.64 -9.81 8.88
N SER A 101 24.83 -9.73 9.46
CA SER A 101 25.09 -9.01 10.70
C SER A 101 26.19 -7.98 10.52
N LYS A 102 26.42 -7.13 11.54
CA LYS A 102 27.59 -6.24 11.55
C LYS A 102 28.92 -7.00 11.32
N GLN A 103 29.00 -8.27 11.70
CA GLN A 103 30.20 -9.11 11.51
C GLN A 103 30.25 -9.81 10.15
N THR A 104 29.11 -10.22 9.60
CA THR A 104 29.09 -11.06 8.38
C THR A 104 28.88 -10.25 7.10
N ILE A 105 28.28 -9.06 7.17
CA ILE A 105 27.85 -8.31 5.98
C ILE A 105 28.99 -7.98 5.01
N ASN A 106 30.14 -7.57 5.54
CA ASN A 106 31.31 -7.25 4.71
C ASN A 106 31.98 -8.47 4.08
N LYS A 107 31.76 -9.68 4.63
CA LYS A 107 32.24 -10.95 4.05
C LYS A 107 31.36 -11.40 2.89
N ARG A 108 30.08 -10.99 2.89
CA ARG A 108 29.06 -11.37 1.89
C ARG A 108 28.57 -10.16 1.08
N ILE A 109 29.39 -9.11 1.00
CA ILE A 109 28.98 -7.80 0.47
C ILE A 109 28.64 -7.85 -1.02
N ASP A 110 29.27 -8.76 -1.75
CA ASP A 110 29.07 -8.93 -3.19
C ASP A 110 27.72 -9.58 -3.54
N ASN A 111 27.05 -10.22 -2.58
CA ASN A 111 25.69 -10.74 -2.71
C ASN A 111 24.61 -9.66 -2.51
N LEU A 112 25.03 -8.43 -2.22
CA LEU A 112 24.17 -7.28 -1.97
C LEU A 112 24.31 -6.26 -3.07
N LYS A 113 23.25 -5.48 -3.26
CA LYS A 113 23.20 -4.36 -4.20
C LYS A 113 22.56 -3.17 -3.51
N ILE A 114 22.95 -1.99 -3.98
CA ILE A 114 22.38 -0.71 -3.56
C ILE A 114 21.45 -0.22 -4.66
N LEU A 115 20.24 0.19 -4.26
CA LEU A 115 19.42 1.13 -5.01
C LEU A 115 19.52 2.51 -4.36
N GLN A 116 19.74 3.56 -5.15
CA GLN A 116 19.70 4.94 -4.67
C GLN A 116 18.44 5.63 -5.14
N PHE A 117 17.85 6.46 -4.27
CA PHE A 117 16.64 7.22 -4.52
C PHE A 117 16.85 8.67 -4.10
N PRO A 118 16.20 9.65 -4.78
CA PRO A 118 16.03 10.97 -4.23
C PRO A 118 15.36 10.89 -2.84
N TYR A 119 15.81 11.73 -1.91
CA TYR A 119 15.15 11.86 -0.61
C TYR A 119 13.79 12.53 -0.81
N GLY A 120 12.72 11.86 -0.36
CA GLY A 120 11.34 12.30 -0.56
C GLY A 120 10.67 12.93 0.67
N GLY A 121 11.37 13.01 1.81
CA GLY A 121 10.79 13.37 3.10
C GLY A 121 10.51 12.15 3.98
N LYS A 122 9.66 12.33 5.01
CA LYS A 122 9.22 11.24 5.90
C LYS A 122 7.96 10.57 5.34
N THR A 123 7.61 9.38 5.85
CA THR A 123 6.35 8.73 5.48
C THR A 123 5.16 9.57 5.92
N LEU A 124 4.06 9.48 5.19
CA LEU A 124 2.83 10.18 5.54
C LEU A 124 2.28 9.66 6.87
N GLU A 125 2.36 8.35 7.12
CA GLU A 125 2.09 7.75 8.44
C GLU A 125 2.84 8.50 9.56
N SER A 126 4.17 8.63 9.43
CA SER A 126 4.98 9.32 10.42
C SER A 126 4.60 10.80 10.58
N PHE A 127 4.14 11.46 9.53
CA PHE A 127 3.67 12.85 9.58
C PHE A 127 2.31 12.96 10.29
N ILE A 128 1.38 12.05 9.97
CA ILE A 128 0.06 11.99 10.60
C ILE A 128 0.20 11.82 12.12
N TYR A 129 1.00 10.86 12.57
CA TYR A 129 1.16 10.61 14.01
C TYR A 129 2.01 11.65 14.75
N GLN A 130 2.90 12.38 14.07
CA GLN A 130 3.82 13.33 14.73
C GLN A 130 3.40 14.79 14.65
N ASP A 131 2.71 15.21 13.59
CA ASP A 131 2.40 16.63 13.37
C ASP A 131 0.90 16.90 13.52
N ILE A 132 0.05 16.05 12.94
CA ILE A 132 -1.41 16.27 12.96
C ILE A 132 -2.01 16.01 14.34
N THR A 133 -1.41 15.12 15.11
CA THR A 133 -1.74 14.89 16.54
C THR A 133 -1.76 16.18 17.36
N TYR A 134 -0.96 17.18 16.97
CA TYR A 134 -0.76 18.41 17.74
C TYR A 134 -1.38 19.64 17.08
N ASP A 135 -1.55 19.64 15.75
CA ASP A 135 -2.18 20.73 15.01
C ASP A 135 -3.07 20.18 13.89
N TYR A 136 -4.37 20.18 14.15
CA TYR A 136 -5.36 19.66 13.22
C TYR A 136 -5.71 20.64 12.09
N ASP A 137 -5.27 21.90 12.13
CA ASP A 137 -5.45 22.81 10.99
C ASP A 137 -4.52 22.43 9.84
N ILE A 138 -3.42 21.72 10.12
CA ILE A 138 -2.56 21.05 9.14
C ILE A 138 -3.36 20.03 8.30
N PHE A 139 -4.39 19.39 8.87
CA PHE A 139 -5.20 18.40 8.16
C PHE A 139 -5.90 19.02 6.94
N SER A 140 -6.35 20.28 7.03
CA SER A 140 -7.02 20.95 5.91
C SER A 140 -6.12 21.04 4.67
N ASN A 141 -4.89 21.54 4.87
CA ASN A 141 -3.91 21.64 3.79
C ASN A 141 -3.49 20.26 3.28
N LEU A 142 -3.30 19.30 4.19
CA LEU A 142 -2.96 17.93 3.80
C LEU A 142 -4.08 17.27 2.98
N ASN A 143 -5.35 17.47 3.34
CA ASN A 143 -6.49 16.92 2.62
C ASN A 143 -6.54 17.48 1.18
N LEU A 144 -6.29 18.78 1.00
CA LEU A 144 -6.16 19.38 -0.33
C LEU A 144 -5.01 18.76 -1.13
N ASN A 145 -3.86 18.52 -0.49
CA ASN A 145 -2.72 17.85 -1.12
C ASN A 145 -2.99 16.37 -1.46
N LEU A 146 -3.75 15.65 -0.63
CA LEU A 146 -4.23 14.30 -0.91
C LEU A 146 -5.16 14.27 -2.12
N ILE A 147 -6.12 15.20 -2.20
CA ILE A 147 -7.03 15.34 -3.35
C ILE A 147 -6.22 15.64 -4.63
N ASN A 148 -5.26 16.57 -4.56
CA ASN A 148 -4.38 16.88 -5.68
C ASN A 148 -3.53 15.68 -6.10
N PHE A 149 -3.01 14.91 -5.14
CA PHE A 149 -2.24 13.70 -5.38
C PHE A 149 -3.08 12.60 -6.06
N LEU A 150 -4.32 12.40 -5.62
CA LEU A 150 -5.27 11.49 -6.26
C LEU A 150 -5.55 11.93 -7.71
N LYS A 151 -5.86 13.22 -7.91
CA LYS A 151 -6.27 13.79 -9.19
C LYS A 151 -5.17 13.84 -10.24
N HIS A 152 -3.94 14.15 -9.84
CA HIS A 152 -2.85 14.40 -10.77
C HIS A 152 -1.75 13.33 -10.75
N GLY A 153 -1.73 12.45 -9.74
CA GLY A 153 -0.83 11.31 -9.64
C GLY A 153 -1.55 9.98 -9.90
N ILE A 154 -2.36 9.53 -8.95
CA ILE A 154 -2.91 8.16 -8.93
C ILE A 154 -3.89 7.91 -10.08
N VAL A 155 -4.86 8.79 -10.31
CA VAL A 155 -5.85 8.60 -11.38
C VAL A 155 -5.19 8.61 -12.78
N PRO A 156 -4.31 9.56 -13.13
CA PRO A 156 -3.59 9.51 -14.40
C PRO A 156 -2.72 8.27 -14.58
N MET A 157 -2.12 7.75 -13.50
CA MET A 157 -1.35 6.50 -13.52
C MET A 157 -2.25 5.30 -13.85
N ASN A 158 -3.40 5.18 -13.19
CA ASN A 158 -4.37 4.12 -13.46
C ASN A 158 -4.93 4.20 -14.89
N ASN A 159 -5.12 5.40 -15.43
CA ASN A 159 -5.63 5.61 -16.79
C ASN A 159 -4.68 5.10 -17.89
N ILE A 160 -3.39 4.95 -17.59
CA ILE A 160 -2.41 4.33 -18.49
C ILE A 160 -2.12 2.87 -18.12
N ASN A 161 -3.04 2.22 -17.40
CA ASN A 161 -2.99 0.83 -16.96
C ASN A 161 -1.79 0.48 -16.06
N VAL A 162 -1.21 1.48 -15.39
CA VAL A 162 -0.19 1.29 -14.37
C VAL A 162 -0.88 1.31 -13.01
N TYR A 163 -0.68 0.26 -12.22
CA TYR A 163 -1.27 0.13 -10.89
C TYR A 163 -0.17 -0.12 -9.87
N HIS A 164 -0.22 0.56 -8.73
CA HIS A 164 0.74 0.44 -7.65
C HIS A 164 0.49 -0.81 -6.80
N LEU A 165 -0.79 -1.13 -6.54
CA LEU A 165 -1.26 -2.33 -5.83
C LEU A 165 -0.85 -2.44 -4.36
N ASP A 166 -0.28 -1.38 -3.80
CA ASP A 166 0.08 -1.26 -2.38
C ASP A 166 0.10 0.21 -1.94
N ILE A 167 -0.84 1.02 -2.41
CA ILE A 167 -0.98 2.40 -1.94
C ILE A 167 -1.44 2.35 -0.48
N LYS A 168 -0.73 3.07 0.38
CA LYS A 168 -1.02 3.28 1.81
C LYS A 168 -0.11 4.40 2.32
N ASP A 169 -0.40 4.93 3.49
CA ASP A 169 0.31 6.03 4.13
C ASP A 169 1.81 5.78 4.38
N THR A 170 2.22 4.53 4.59
CA THR A 170 3.63 4.12 4.72
C THR A 170 4.39 4.14 3.38
N ASN A 171 3.67 4.06 2.25
CA ASN A 171 4.23 4.12 0.89
C ASN A 171 4.03 5.49 0.22
N VAL A 172 3.51 6.47 0.95
CA VAL A 172 3.46 7.87 0.53
C VAL A 172 4.44 8.67 1.38
N LEU A 173 5.34 9.41 0.74
CA LEU A 173 6.24 10.35 1.41
C LEU A 173 5.66 11.75 1.36
N ILE A 174 5.93 12.53 2.39
CA ILE A 174 5.60 13.95 2.48
C ILE A 174 6.89 14.76 2.63
N GLY A 175 7.15 15.59 1.62
CA GLY A 175 8.31 16.48 1.56
C GLY A 175 7.95 17.93 1.91
N ASP A 176 8.80 18.85 1.44
CA ASP A 176 8.59 20.29 1.59
C ASP A 176 7.23 20.72 1.04
N GLU A 177 6.59 21.70 1.69
CA GLU A 177 5.24 22.21 1.35
C GLU A 177 4.15 21.11 1.31
N GLN A 178 4.36 20.01 2.04
CA GLN A 178 3.45 18.86 2.08
C GLN A 178 3.24 18.17 0.72
N LYS A 179 4.21 18.27 -0.20
CA LYS A 179 4.14 17.57 -1.50
C LYS A 179 4.25 16.06 -1.30
N LEU A 180 3.23 15.35 -1.79
CA LEU A 180 3.08 13.90 -1.63
C LEU A 180 3.72 13.11 -2.78
N LYS A 181 4.48 12.07 -2.44
CA LYS A 181 5.20 11.24 -3.42
C LYS A 181 5.04 9.75 -3.12
N LEU A 182 4.61 8.98 -4.11
CA LEU A 182 4.52 7.52 -4.04
C LEU A 182 5.90 6.87 -4.18
N ILE A 183 6.13 5.85 -3.34
CA ILE A 183 7.31 5.00 -3.33
C ILE A 183 6.91 3.52 -3.26
N ASP A 184 7.91 2.63 -3.33
CA ASP A 184 7.77 1.17 -3.20
C ASP A 184 6.94 0.49 -4.29
N TRP A 185 7.43 0.64 -5.52
CA TRP A 185 6.89 -0.01 -6.71
C TRP A 185 7.07 -1.53 -6.76
N GLY A 186 7.47 -2.20 -5.67
CA GLY A 186 7.80 -3.64 -5.66
C GLY A 186 6.65 -4.57 -6.06
N LEU A 187 5.41 -4.14 -5.81
CA LEU A 187 4.17 -4.83 -6.17
C LEU A 187 3.44 -4.20 -7.35
N SER A 188 3.96 -3.14 -7.94
CA SER A 188 3.28 -2.48 -9.06
C SER A 188 3.28 -3.32 -10.33
N ALA A 189 2.26 -3.14 -11.16
CA ALA A 189 2.09 -3.87 -12.40
C ALA A 189 1.48 -2.99 -13.51
N VAL A 190 1.74 -3.40 -14.76
CA VAL A 190 1.03 -2.90 -15.94
C VAL A 190 -0.01 -3.96 -16.30
N ILE A 191 -1.29 -3.64 -16.18
CA ILE A 191 -2.38 -4.63 -16.30
C ILE A 191 -3.20 -4.31 -17.55
N ASN A 192 -3.00 -5.09 -18.61
CA ASN A 192 -3.74 -4.95 -19.86
C ASN A 192 -4.72 -6.11 -20.13
N LYS A 193 -4.32 -7.34 -19.75
CA LYS A 193 -5.11 -8.58 -19.97
C LYS A 193 -4.88 -9.56 -18.83
N ASP A 194 -3.63 -9.97 -18.64
CA ASP A 194 -3.28 -11.00 -17.67
C ASP A 194 -3.06 -10.44 -16.27
N LEU A 195 -3.47 -11.26 -15.31
CA LEU A 195 -3.41 -11.01 -13.88
C LEU A 195 -1.99 -11.30 -13.35
N PRO A 196 -1.31 -10.31 -12.74
CA PRO A 196 -0.10 -10.58 -11.98
C PRO A 196 -0.39 -11.54 -10.83
N TYR A 197 0.47 -12.55 -10.66
CA TYR A 197 0.26 -13.62 -9.67
C TYR A 197 0.10 -13.14 -8.23
N HIS A 198 0.63 -11.95 -7.93
CA HIS A 198 0.64 -11.37 -6.60
C HIS A 198 -0.64 -10.59 -6.26
N ILE A 199 -1.64 -10.54 -7.15
CA ILE A 199 -2.95 -9.91 -6.90
C ILE A 199 -3.92 -10.89 -6.22
N TYR A 200 -3.80 -12.18 -6.52
CA TYR A 200 -4.62 -13.24 -5.96
C TYR A 200 -3.94 -13.98 -4.80
N ASN A 201 -4.67 -14.89 -4.14
CA ASN A 201 -4.22 -15.66 -2.98
C ASN A 201 -3.72 -14.78 -1.83
N LYS A 202 -4.55 -13.84 -1.41
CA LYS A 202 -4.25 -12.94 -0.29
C LYS A 202 -5.25 -13.18 0.83
N SER A 203 -4.76 -13.02 2.05
CA SER A 203 -5.62 -12.75 3.19
C SER A 203 -6.16 -11.31 3.13
N VAL A 204 -6.97 -10.92 4.12
CA VAL A 204 -7.57 -9.59 4.22
C VAL A 204 -6.50 -8.51 4.31
N GLN A 205 -6.63 -7.46 3.51
CA GLN A 205 -5.74 -6.30 3.54
C GLN A 205 -6.56 -5.01 3.63
N PHE A 206 -6.26 -4.14 4.61
CA PHE A 206 -6.98 -2.87 4.77
C PHE A 206 -6.85 -1.92 3.56
N ASN A 207 -5.72 -1.95 2.85
CA ASN A 207 -5.40 -1.07 1.72
C ASN A 207 -5.71 -1.69 0.35
N TYR A 208 -6.55 -2.72 0.32
CA TYR A 208 -6.90 -3.48 -0.87
C TYR A 208 -8.38 -3.91 -0.80
N PRO A 209 -9.11 -4.01 -1.92
CA PRO A 209 -10.49 -4.48 -1.88
C PRO A 209 -10.60 -5.86 -1.23
N PHE A 210 -11.54 -6.02 -0.29
CA PHE A 210 -11.72 -7.27 0.47
C PHE A 210 -12.03 -8.48 -0.40
N THR A 211 -12.54 -8.25 -1.61
CA THR A 211 -12.75 -9.30 -2.61
C THR A 211 -11.45 -9.96 -3.10
N SER A 212 -10.27 -9.53 -2.67
CA SER A 212 -9.02 -10.28 -2.87
C SER A 212 -9.11 -11.74 -2.38
N ILE A 213 -9.96 -12.01 -1.37
CA ILE A 213 -10.29 -13.37 -0.90
C ILE A 213 -10.91 -14.21 -2.03
N LEU A 214 -11.72 -13.58 -2.89
CA LEU A 214 -12.50 -14.26 -3.95
C LEU A 214 -11.67 -14.58 -5.19
N LEU A 215 -10.55 -13.87 -5.39
CA LEU A 215 -9.80 -13.90 -6.64
C LEU A 215 -8.87 -15.11 -6.76
N ASN A 216 -9.25 -16.28 -6.25
CA ASN A 216 -8.44 -17.49 -6.39
C ASN A 216 -9.22 -18.67 -6.96
N THR A 217 -8.53 -19.53 -7.72
CA THR A 217 -9.15 -20.65 -8.43
C THR A 217 -9.85 -21.63 -7.49
N MET A 218 -9.30 -21.86 -6.29
CA MET A 218 -9.89 -22.79 -5.31
C MET A 218 -11.23 -22.25 -4.79
N PHE A 219 -11.29 -20.97 -4.43
CA PHE A 219 -12.53 -20.31 -4.02
C PHE A 219 -13.59 -20.37 -5.12
N LEU A 220 -13.22 -20.03 -6.35
CA LEU A 220 -14.16 -20.04 -7.48
C LEU A 220 -14.73 -21.44 -7.72
N LYS A 221 -13.90 -22.49 -7.60
CA LYS A 221 -14.36 -23.88 -7.68
C LYS A 221 -15.34 -24.22 -6.54
N ASN A 222 -14.97 -23.93 -5.30
CA ASN A 222 -15.82 -24.20 -4.13
C ASN A 222 -17.14 -23.42 -4.18
N LEU A 223 -17.11 -22.19 -4.70
CA LEU A 223 -18.31 -21.39 -4.91
C LEU A 223 -19.25 -22.06 -5.91
N VAL A 224 -18.75 -22.54 -7.05
CA VAL A 224 -19.58 -23.26 -8.03
C VAL A 224 -20.21 -24.52 -7.43
N GLU A 225 -19.43 -25.31 -6.68
CA GLU A 225 -19.92 -26.50 -5.99
C GLU A 225 -21.01 -26.14 -4.96
N TYR A 226 -20.77 -25.11 -4.14
CA TYR A 226 -21.73 -24.60 -3.17
C TYR A 226 -23.04 -24.15 -3.84
N MET A 227 -22.95 -23.36 -4.92
CA MET A 227 -24.14 -22.85 -5.63
C MET A 227 -24.97 -24.00 -6.23
N ASN A 228 -24.31 -25.01 -6.82
CA ASN A 228 -24.99 -26.17 -7.38
C ASN A 228 -25.72 -26.99 -6.31
N MET A 229 -25.10 -27.21 -5.15
CA MET A 229 -25.70 -27.98 -4.04
C MET A 229 -26.91 -27.27 -3.41
N ASN A 230 -26.93 -25.94 -3.43
CA ASN A 230 -27.97 -25.13 -2.79
C ASN A 230 -28.99 -24.53 -3.77
N GLY A 231 -29.07 -25.06 -5.00
CA GLY A 231 -30.04 -24.56 -6.00
C GLY A 231 -29.87 -23.09 -6.37
N ASN A 232 -28.63 -22.59 -6.32
CA ASN A 232 -28.26 -21.17 -6.47
C ASN A 232 -28.81 -20.22 -5.38
N ASP A 233 -29.18 -20.73 -4.20
CA ASP A 233 -29.51 -19.88 -3.06
C ASP A 233 -28.28 -19.12 -2.54
N VAL A 234 -28.42 -17.80 -2.37
CA VAL A 234 -27.37 -16.90 -1.91
C VAL A 234 -27.53 -16.48 -0.44
N SER A 235 -28.59 -16.93 0.23
CA SER A 235 -28.95 -16.49 1.59
C SER A 235 -27.84 -16.77 2.62
N ASN A 236 -27.08 -17.85 2.43
CA ASN A 236 -26.00 -18.27 3.32
C ASN A 236 -24.59 -17.99 2.77
N LEU A 237 -24.48 -17.14 1.74
CA LEU A 237 -23.21 -16.88 1.06
C LEU A 237 -22.15 -16.24 1.98
N THR A 238 -22.55 -15.35 2.88
CA THR A 238 -21.64 -14.76 3.88
C THR A 238 -21.00 -15.82 4.77
N LEU A 239 -21.80 -16.77 5.28
CA LEU A 239 -21.34 -17.88 6.12
C LEU A 239 -20.41 -18.81 5.34
N PHE A 240 -20.74 -19.10 4.08
CA PHE A 240 -19.88 -19.88 3.19
C PHE A 240 -18.49 -19.22 3.01
N ILE A 241 -18.45 -17.91 2.73
CA ILE A 241 -17.19 -17.19 2.53
C ILE A 241 -16.37 -17.15 3.83
N GLN A 242 -17.02 -16.90 4.97
CA GLN A 242 -16.35 -16.94 6.27
C GLN A 242 -15.74 -18.31 6.54
N LYS A 243 -16.50 -19.39 6.37
CA LYS A 243 -16.00 -20.75 6.53
C LYS A 243 -14.85 -21.06 5.58
N TYR A 244 -14.97 -20.64 4.32
CA TYR A 244 -13.88 -20.81 3.36
C TYR A 244 -12.61 -20.09 3.81
N PHE A 245 -12.73 -18.84 4.29
CA PHE A 245 -11.60 -18.07 4.79
C PHE A 245 -10.92 -18.77 5.98
N ASP A 246 -11.71 -19.19 6.98
CA ASP A 246 -11.21 -19.83 8.20
C ASP A 246 -10.55 -21.20 7.90
N ASP A 247 -11.12 -21.98 6.99
CA ASP A 247 -10.62 -23.32 6.69
C ASP A 247 -9.47 -23.32 5.65
N ASN A 248 -9.42 -22.34 4.73
CA ASN A 248 -8.55 -22.40 3.54
C ASN A 248 -7.62 -21.20 3.34
N ILE A 249 -7.93 -20.02 3.90
CA ILE A 249 -7.11 -18.82 3.71
C ILE A 249 -6.28 -18.54 4.96
N SER A 250 -6.92 -18.42 6.12
CA SER A 250 -6.23 -18.08 7.38
C SER A 250 -5.09 -19.05 7.74
N PRO A 251 -5.25 -20.39 7.61
CA PRO A 251 -4.18 -21.32 7.98
C PRO A 251 -2.90 -21.17 7.13
N PHE A 252 -3.02 -20.70 5.88
CA PHE A 252 -1.90 -20.61 4.94
C PHE A 252 -1.36 -19.19 4.78
N TYR A 253 -2.22 -18.18 4.91
CA TYR A 253 -1.89 -16.77 4.66
C TYR A 253 -2.04 -15.87 5.89
N GLY A 254 -2.50 -16.42 7.02
CA GLY A 254 -2.82 -15.73 8.27
C GLY A 254 -4.15 -14.99 8.24
N GLU A 255 -4.56 -14.43 9.38
CA GLU A 255 -5.77 -13.59 9.53
C GLU A 255 -5.70 -12.27 8.74
N GLY A 256 -4.55 -11.94 8.15
CA GLY A 256 -4.37 -10.70 7.41
C GLY A 256 -4.39 -9.49 8.34
N HIS A 257 -5.11 -8.44 7.95
CA HIS A 257 -5.16 -7.17 8.67
C HIS A 257 -6.41 -7.00 9.54
N PHE A 258 -7.05 -8.10 10.01
CA PHE A 258 -8.22 -8.00 10.88
C PHE A 258 -7.94 -7.22 12.17
N GLU A 259 -6.80 -7.45 12.84
CA GLU A 259 -6.41 -6.72 14.05
C GLU A 259 -6.38 -5.18 13.83
N TYR A 260 -5.80 -4.75 12.70
CA TYR A 260 -5.79 -3.33 12.33
C TYR A 260 -7.20 -2.81 12.02
N LEU A 261 -8.03 -3.61 11.32
CA LEU A 261 -9.41 -3.24 11.04
C LEU A 261 -10.25 -3.15 12.31
N GLU A 262 -10.03 -4.00 13.31
CA GLU A 262 -10.66 -3.93 14.63
C GLU A 262 -10.31 -2.61 15.33
N GLU A 263 -9.04 -2.21 15.29
CA GLU A 263 -8.62 -0.93 15.84
C GLU A 263 -9.33 0.25 15.14
N ILE A 264 -9.41 0.22 13.80
CA ILE A 264 -10.11 1.25 13.02
C ILE A 264 -11.61 1.27 13.31
N PHE A 265 -12.27 0.12 13.31
CA PHE A 265 -13.71 0.01 13.49
C PHE A 265 -14.14 0.38 14.91
N SER A 266 -13.25 0.23 15.90
CA SER A 266 -13.46 0.75 17.25
C SER A 266 -13.64 2.28 17.30
N LYS A 267 -13.21 3.00 16.26
CA LYS A 267 -13.35 4.46 16.13
C LYS A 267 -14.61 4.90 15.40
N PHE A 268 -15.36 3.97 14.81
CA PHE A 268 -16.58 4.27 14.07
C PHE A 268 -17.79 4.45 14.97
N THR A 269 -18.79 5.17 14.44
CA THR A 269 -20.11 5.29 15.04
C THR A 269 -20.88 3.97 14.89
N GLY A 270 -21.22 3.36 16.01
CA GLY A 270 -21.77 2.00 16.05
C GLY A 270 -20.65 0.98 15.92
N ASN A 271 -20.30 0.33 17.03
CA ASN A 271 -19.27 -0.70 17.10
C ASN A 271 -19.62 -1.86 16.15
N LYS A 272 -19.09 -1.84 14.93
CA LYS A 272 -19.32 -2.86 13.90
C LYS A 272 -18.20 -3.88 13.96
N ASN A 273 -18.54 -5.16 13.85
CA ASN A 273 -17.53 -6.20 13.71
C ASN A 273 -16.91 -6.13 12.30
N PRO A 274 -15.59 -5.95 12.16
CA PRO A 274 -14.95 -5.88 10.85
C PRO A 274 -15.06 -7.18 10.06
N ARG A 275 -15.12 -8.36 10.71
CA ARG A 275 -15.33 -9.64 10.02
C ARG A 275 -16.69 -9.66 9.30
N ASP A 276 -17.75 -9.25 9.99
CA ASP A 276 -19.09 -9.18 9.41
C ASP A 276 -19.12 -8.26 8.20
N VAL A 277 -18.47 -7.09 8.28
CA VAL A 277 -18.39 -6.14 7.17
C VAL A 277 -17.57 -6.70 6.00
N VAL A 278 -16.41 -7.32 6.26
CA VAL A 278 -15.56 -7.92 5.22
C VAL A 278 -16.28 -9.03 4.47
N PHE A 279 -16.90 -9.98 5.19
CA PHE A 279 -17.53 -11.13 4.56
C PHE A 279 -18.86 -10.77 3.89
N SER A 280 -19.64 -9.86 4.49
CA SER A 280 -20.85 -9.33 3.85
C SER A 280 -20.50 -8.54 2.58
N PHE A 281 -19.42 -7.75 2.59
CA PHE A 281 -18.95 -7.06 1.40
C PHE A 281 -18.58 -8.03 0.28
N CYS A 282 -17.88 -9.12 0.62
CA CYS A 282 -17.54 -10.17 -0.35
C CYS A 282 -18.79 -10.85 -0.92
N ALA A 283 -19.75 -11.24 -0.08
CA ALA A 283 -21.00 -11.87 -0.52
C ALA A 283 -21.81 -10.95 -1.43
N ASN A 284 -22.01 -9.68 -1.02
CA ASN A 284 -22.71 -8.69 -1.82
C ASN A 284 -22.00 -8.39 -3.14
N SER A 285 -20.66 -8.41 -3.15
CA SER A 285 -19.88 -8.28 -4.39
C SER A 285 -20.08 -9.46 -5.34
N ILE A 286 -20.26 -10.68 -4.84
CA ILE A 286 -20.64 -11.81 -5.69
C ILE A 286 -22.04 -11.57 -6.26
N ILE A 287 -23.03 -11.33 -5.39
CA ILE A 287 -24.45 -11.19 -5.78
C ILE A 287 -24.64 -10.11 -6.85
N GLN A 288 -24.01 -8.95 -6.67
CA GLN A 288 -24.11 -7.83 -7.62
C GLN A 288 -23.50 -8.10 -9.00
N HIS A 289 -22.65 -9.11 -9.10
CA HIS A 289 -21.93 -9.47 -10.33
C HIS A 289 -22.24 -10.91 -10.79
N MET A 290 -23.33 -11.49 -10.29
CA MET A 290 -23.86 -12.75 -10.80
C MET A 290 -24.63 -12.55 -12.10
N LYS A 291 -24.47 -13.51 -13.02
CA LYS A 291 -25.25 -13.62 -14.26
C LYS A 291 -25.72 -15.06 -14.39
N ASN A 292 -27.03 -15.27 -14.52
CA ASN A 292 -27.64 -16.60 -14.65
C ASN A 292 -27.20 -17.58 -13.54
N GLY A 293 -27.15 -17.12 -12.29
CA GLY A 293 -26.73 -17.95 -11.15
C GLY A 293 -25.21 -18.14 -11.00
N VAL A 294 -24.39 -17.57 -11.88
CA VAL A 294 -22.92 -17.74 -11.86
C VAL A 294 -22.23 -16.40 -11.61
N PHE A 295 -21.25 -16.37 -10.71
CA PHE A 295 -20.41 -15.20 -10.48
C PHE A 295 -19.51 -14.91 -11.69
N ASP A 296 -19.74 -13.79 -12.38
CA ASP A 296 -18.89 -13.31 -13.48
C ASP A 296 -17.62 -12.65 -12.92
N HIS A 297 -16.77 -13.47 -12.29
CA HIS A 297 -15.53 -13.05 -11.63
C HIS A 297 -14.57 -12.32 -12.57
N ARG A 298 -14.58 -12.67 -13.86
CA ARG A 298 -13.73 -12.02 -14.87
C ARG A 298 -14.19 -10.59 -15.13
N THR A 299 -15.48 -10.38 -15.40
CA THR A 299 -16.01 -9.02 -15.59
C THR A 299 -15.87 -8.19 -14.31
N TYR A 300 -16.16 -8.79 -13.15
CA TYR A 300 -15.95 -8.14 -11.85
C TYR A 300 -14.50 -7.64 -11.71
N PHE A 301 -13.54 -8.51 -12.01
CA PHE A 301 -12.13 -8.19 -11.89
C PHE A 301 -11.72 -7.05 -12.84
N GLU A 302 -12.00 -7.22 -14.14
CA GLU A 302 -11.57 -6.30 -15.20
C GLU A 302 -12.23 -4.92 -15.07
N LYS A 303 -13.51 -4.88 -14.69
CA LYS A 303 -14.30 -3.65 -14.69
C LYS A 303 -14.39 -2.99 -13.33
N THR A 304 -14.38 -3.75 -12.22
CA THR A 304 -14.60 -3.19 -10.88
C THR A 304 -13.34 -3.22 -10.04
N PHE A 305 -12.77 -4.40 -9.81
CA PHE A 305 -11.65 -4.58 -8.89
C PHE A 305 -10.44 -3.72 -9.30
N ILE A 306 -10.00 -3.84 -10.55
CA ILE A 306 -8.83 -3.11 -11.06
C ILE A 306 -9.05 -1.59 -11.10
N LYS A 307 -10.28 -1.14 -11.34
CA LYS A 307 -10.60 0.30 -11.33
C LYS A 307 -10.62 0.88 -9.92
N ASN A 308 -10.87 0.05 -8.91
CA ASN A 308 -10.95 0.49 -7.53
C ASN A 308 -9.67 0.26 -6.72
N VAL A 309 -8.80 -0.69 -7.09
CA VAL A 309 -7.72 -1.18 -6.20
C VAL A 309 -6.79 -0.09 -5.64
N ASP A 310 -6.29 0.82 -6.48
CA ASP A 310 -5.41 1.90 -6.03
C ASP A 310 -6.20 3.06 -5.39
N ILE A 311 -7.47 3.23 -5.76
CA ILE A 311 -8.37 4.20 -5.13
C ILE A 311 -8.72 3.74 -3.72
N TRP A 312 -8.88 2.43 -3.50
CA TRP A 312 -9.06 1.81 -2.21
C TRP A 312 -7.82 2.03 -1.34
N GLY A 313 -6.62 1.74 -1.87
CA GLY A 313 -5.37 2.01 -1.16
C GLY A 313 -5.20 3.48 -0.82
N PHE A 314 -5.58 4.41 -1.72
CA PHE A 314 -5.62 5.84 -1.41
C PHE A 314 -6.58 6.16 -0.26
N LEU A 315 -7.82 5.70 -0.33
CA LEU A 315 -8.82 5.96 0.71
C LEU A 315 -8.43 5.36 2.06
N SER A 316 -7.67 4.25 2.07
CA SER A 316 -7.14 3.68 3.31
C SER A 316 -6.15 4.59 4.04
N ILE A 317 -5.54 5.58 3.37
CA ILE A 317 -4.74 6.62 4.06
C ILE A 317 -5.61 7.35 5.09
N TYR A 318 -6.91 7.51 4.82
CA TYR A 318 -7.79 8.20 5.75
C TYR A 318 -8.08 7.42 7.03
N MET A 319 -7.85 6.10 7.03
CA MET A 319 -7.97 5.26 8.23
C MET A 319 -6.99 5.71 9.32
N SER A 320 -5.77 6.09 8.95
CA SER A 320 -4.74 6.52 9.91
C SER A 320 -5.12 7.79 10.67
N PHE A 321 -5.92 8.69 10.10
CA PHE A 321 -6.40 9.87 10.84
C PHE A 321 -7.36 9.50 11.98
N LEU A 322 -8.08 8.38 11.87
CA LEU A 322 -8.99 7.91 12.91
C LEU A 322 -8.25 7.41 14.16
N LEU A 323 -7.00 6.98 13.98
CA LEU A 323 -6.14 6.46 15.04
C LEU A 323 -5.38 7.54 15.79
N VAL A 324 -5.40 8.78 15.31
CA VAL A 324 -4.72 9.89 15.98
C VAL A 324 -5.52 10.34 17.21
N ASN A 325 -4.88 10.39 18.37
CA ASN A 325 -5.48 10.85 19.62
C ASN A 325 -5.25 12.35 19.80
N ILE A 326 -6.31 13.15 19.94
CA ILE A 326 -6.20 14.61 19.81
C ILE A 326 -6.98 15.33 20.91
N LYS A 327 -6.45 16.49 21.31
CA LYS A 327 -6.93 17.32 22.42
C LYS A 327 -8.23 18.09 22.16
N ASN A 328 -8.60 18.40 20.90
CA ASN A 328 -9.81 19.18 20.57
C ASN A 328 -10.98 18.30 20.09
N ILE A 329 -11.73 17.77 21.04
CA ILE A 329 -12.66 16.64 20.83
C ILE A 329 -13.79 16.92 19.81
N ASN A 330 -14.37 18.13 19.78
CA ASN A 330 -15.59 18.40 19.00
C ASN A 330 -15.36 18.51 17.48
N LYS A 331 -14.38 19.32 17.04
CA LYS A 331 -14.04 19.48 15.61
C LYS A 331 -13.63 18.13 14.98
N ILE A 332 -12.98 17.31 15.79
CA ILE A 332 -12.39 16.04 15.39
C ILE A 332 -13.45 14.96 15.26
N LYS A 333 -14.42 14.93 16.18
CA LYS A 333 -15.57 14.04 16.07
C LYS A 333 -16.30 14.22 14.74
N LYS A 334 -16.50 15.47 14.29
CA LYS A 334 -17.14 15.76 13.00
C LYS A 334 -16.31 15.23 11.81
N ILE A 335 -15.00 15.47 11.82
CA ILE A 335 -14.12 15.01 10.74
C ILE A 335 -14.02 13.49 10.71
N HIS A 336 -13.90 12.83 11.88
CA HIS A 336 -13.92 11.36 11.97
C HIS A 336 -15.23 10.78 11.44
N GLN A 337 -16.37 11.38 11.79
CA GLN A 337 -17.68 10.99 11.24
C GLN A 337 -17.75 11.17 9.72
N ASN A 338 -17.15 12.24 9.19
CA ASN A 338 -17.11 12.46 7.74
C ASN A 338 -16.18 11.46 7.03
N ILE A 339 -15.02 11.15 7.62
CA ILE A 339 -14.12 10.10 7.13
C ILE A 339 -14.84 8.74 7.15
N GLU A 340 -15.49 8.38 8.26
CA GLU A 340 -16.27 7.15 8.37
C GLU A 340 -17.33 7.05 7.26
N LYS A 341 -18.12 8.12 7.05
CA LYS A 341 -19.11 8.18 5.97
C LYS A 341 -18.49 7.91 4.59
N ILE A 342 -17.32 8.49 4.31
CA ILE A 342 -16.59 8.27 3.06
C ILE A 342 -16.11 6.83 2.95
N LEU A 343 -15.49 6.27 4.00
CA LEU A 343 -15.01 4.88 4.00
C LEU A 343 -16.16 3.89 3.80
N PHE A 344 -17.31 4.07 4.46
CA PHE A 344 -18.49 3.24 4.22
C PHE A 344 -19.04 3.43 2.81
N LYS A 345 -19.18 4.69 2.35
CA LYS A 345 -19.72 4.99 1.02
C LYS A 345 -18.88 4.38 -0.10
N TYR A 346 -17.56 4.39 0.00
CA TYR A 346 -16.67 4.05 -1.12
C TYR A 346 -15.91 2.73 -0.98
N LEU A 347 -15.64 2.28 0.26
CA LEU A 347 -14.92 1.02 0.51
C LEU A 347 -15.88 -0.08 0.97
N PHE A 348 -16.60 0.15 2.07
CA PHE A 348 -17.26 -0.95 2.78
C PHE A 348 -18.67 -1.28 2.30
N ASN A 349 -19.34 -0.38 1.56
CA ASN A 349 -20.67 -0.59 0.99
C ASN A 349 -20.75 -0.28 -0.52
N ASN A 350 -19.63 -0.23 -1.24
CA ASN A 350 -19.61 0.01 -2.68
C ASN A 350 -19.12 -1.19 -3.48
N TYR A 351 -20.02 -1.78 -4.24
CA TYR A 351 -19.77 -2.97 -5.05
C TYR A 351 -19.53 -2.64 -6.53
N LYS A 352 -19.47 -1.35 -6.89
CA LYS A 352 -19.30 -0.85 -8.25
C LYS A 352 -18.02 -0.01 -8.38
N ILE A 353 -17.72 0.42 -9.60
CA ILE A 353 -16.62 1.36 -9.86
C ILE A 353 -16.86 2.62 -9.03
N ILE A 354 -15.83 3.07 -8.32
CA ILE A 354 -15.87 4.33 -7.57
C ILE A 354 -15.96 5.49 -8.58
N ASP A 355 -17.01 6.30 -8.47
CA ASP A 355 -17.12 7.55 -9.21
C ASP A 355 -16.12 8.57 -8.65
N ILE A 356 -15.07 8.82 -9.41
CA ILE A 356 -13.96 9.69 -9.04
C ILE A 356 -14.40 11.16 -8.88
N ASN A 357 -15.38 11.63 -9.65
CA ASN A 357 -15.84 13.01 -9.53
C ASN A 357 -16.64 13.20 -8.24
N ASN A 358 -17.53 12.25 -7.92
CA ASN A 358 -18.24 12.26 -6.65
C ASN A 358 -17.29 12.12 -5.46
N LEU A 359 -16.26 11.28 -5.58
CA LEU A 359 -15.24 11.14 -4.55
C LEU A 359 -14.51 12.47 -4.29
N TYR A 360 -14.11 13.22 -5.33
CA TYR A 360 -13.48 14.53 -5.13
C TYR A 360 -14.37 15.50 -4.35
N VAL A 361 -15.65 15.58 -4.70
CA VAL A 361 -16.61 16.46 -4.03
C VAL A 361 -16.76 16.07 -2.55
N ASP A 362 -16.83 14.77 -2.24
CA ASP A 362 -16.98 14.32 -0.87
C ASP A 362 -15.71 14.52 -0.03
N LEU A 363 -14.52 14.30 -0.61
CA LEU A 363 -13.25 14.57 0.08
C LEU A 363 -13.08 16.05 0.44
N GLN A 364 -13.57 16.96 -0.40
CA GLN A 364 -13.58 18.40 -0.11
C GLN A 364 -14.50 18.77 1.07
N LYS A 365 -15.54 17.96 1.33
CA LYS A 365 -16.54 18.17 2.38
C LYS A 365 -16.18 17.53 3.72
N ILE A 366 -14.96 16.99 3.88
CA ILE A 366 -14.53 16.37 5.14
C ILE A 366 -14.50 17.37 6.29
N LEU A 367 -14.11 18.63 6.04
CA LEU A 367 -13.90 19.67 7.06
C LEU A 367 -15.20 20.24 7.66
#